data_AF-A0A078BJU4-F1
#
_entry.id   AF-A0A078BJU4-F1
#
_cell.length_a   1.000
_cell.length_b   1.000
_cell.length_c   1.000
_cell.angle_alpha   90.00
_cell.angle_beta   90.00
_cell.angle_gamma   90.00
#
_symmetry.space_group_name_H-M   'P 1'
#
loop_
_entity.id
_entity.type
_entity.pdbx_description
1 polymer ?
#
loop_
_entity_poly.entity_id
_entity_poly.type
_entity_poly.pdbx_seq_one_letter_code
_entity_poly.pdbx_strand_id
1 'polypeptide(L)' 'MGLQKVSVGFNVNNLFDKRYITKYSTGFPGSAKDPLIKYNLPRSYYLSLEAQF' A
#
# COMPACT_ATOMS: atom_id res chain seq x y z
N MET A 1 -23.76 1.55 -24.71
CA MET A 1 -22.62 1.64 -23.78
C MET A 1 -23.06 2.60 -22.70
N GLY A 2 -23.36 2.10 -21.51
CA GLY A 2 -24.12 2.82 -20.50
C GLY A 2 -23.74 2.29 -19.13
N LEU A 3 -23.80 3.16 -18.12
CA LEU A 3 -23.32 2.86 -16.77
C LEU A 3 -23.85 1.50 -16.27
N GLN A 4 -22.93 0.57 -16.09
CA GLN A 4 -23.22 -0.80 -15.63
C GLN A 4 -23.19 -0.89 -14.11
N LYS A 5 -22.20 -0.26 -13.47
CA LYS A 5 -21.97 -0.43 -12.03
C LYS A 5 -21.25 0.78 -11.42
N VAL A 6 -21.64 1.14 -10.20
CA VAL A 6 -20.91 2.05 -9.33
C VAL A 6 -20.58 1.33 -8.03
N SER A 7 -19.33 1.38 -7.60
CA SER A 7 -18.87 0.78 -6.35
C SER A 7 -18.13 1.81 -5.52
N VAL A 8 -18.43 1.85 -4.21
CA VAL A 8 -17.72 2.67 -3.24
C VAL A 8 -16.98 1.76 -2.29
N GLY A 9 -15.68 1.99 -2.13
CA GLY A 9 -14.81 1.23 -1.23
C GLY A 9 -14.26 2.13 -0.13
N PHE A 10 -14.34 1.67 1.11
CA PHE A 10 -13.62 2.27 2.22
C PHE A 10 -12.60 1.26 2.74
N ASN A 11 -11.33 1.66 2.78
CA ASN A 11 -10.23 0.81 3.22
C ASN A 11 -9.42 1.51 4.31
N VAL A 12 -9.03 0.73 5.31
CA VAL A 12 -8.10 1.16 6.36
C VAL A 12 -6.83 0.34 6.24
N ASN A 13 -5.72 0.99 5.91
CA ASN A 13 -4.41 0.37 5.94
C ASN A 13 -3.78 0.54 7.31
N ASN A 14 -3.04 -0.50 7.74
CA ASN A 14 -2.40 -0.55 9.05
C ASN A 14 -3.39 -0.27 10.20
N LEU A 15 -4.48 -1.05 10.26
CA LEU A 15 -5.59 -0.87 11.21
C LEU A 15 -5.15 -0.77 12.68
N PHE A 16 -4.07 -1.47 13.06
CA PHE A 16 -3.56 -1.46 14.43
C PHE A 16 -2.41 -0.46 14.66
N ASP A 17 -2.12 0.39 13.67
CA ASP A 17 -1.00 1.34 13.67
C ASP A 17 0.35 0.69 14.08
N LYS A 18 0.56 -0.54 13.62
CA LYS A 18 1.76 -1.30 13.94
C LYS A 18 2.93 -0.71 13.16
N ARG A 19 4.07 -0.51 13.84
CA ARG A 19 5.34 -0.18 13.18
C ARG A 19 6.10 -1.46 12.88
N TYR A 20 6.49 -1.63 11.62
CA TYR A 20 7.38 -2.71 11.18
C TYR A 20 8.29 -2.24 10.05
N ILE A 21 9.40 -2.96 9.91
CA ILE A 21 10.45 -2.67 8.94
C ILE A 21 10.32 -3.66 7.79
N THR A 22 10.30 -3.16 6.56
CA THR A 22 10.42 -4.01 5.37
C THR A 22 11.84 -3.87 4.81
N LYS A 23 12.54 -5.01 4.70
CA LYS A 23 13.84 -5.08 4.03
C LYS A 23 13.61 -5.33 2.54
N TYR A 24 14.10 -4.46 1.68
CA TYR A 24 14.03 -4.65 0.23
C TYR A 24 15.39 -5.11 -0.30
N SER A 25 15.41 -6.23 -1.02
CA SER A 25 16.52 -6.60 -1.89
C SER A 25 16.30 -5.92 -3.23
N THR A 26 17.09 -4.90 -3.57
CA THR A 26 16.86 -4.08 -4.75
C THR A 26 17.37 -4.71 -6.06
N GLY A 27 17.76 -6.00 -6.07
CA GLY A 27 18.28 -6.68 -7.27
C GLY A 27 19.63 -6.15 -7.77
N PHE A 28 20.05 -4.98 -7.34
CA PHE A 28 21.42 -4.50 -7.41
C PHE A 28 22.22 -5.16 -6.28
N PRO A 29 23.43 -5.70 -6.54
CA PRO A 29 24.33 -6.19 -5.50
C PRO A 29 24.97 -5.01 -4.75
N GLY A 30 24.16 -4.06 -4.28
CA GLY A 30 24.56 -3.11 -3.27
C GLY A 30 24.70 -3.88 -1.97
N SER A 31 25.94 -4.24 -1.64
CA SER A 31 26.45 -4.77 -0.38
C SER A 31 25.37 -5.24 0.62
N ALA A 32 25.34 -6.55 0.92
CA ALA A 32 24.56 -7.14 2.01
C ALA A 32 24.79 -6.49 3.40
N LYS A 33 25.76 -5.57 3.47
CA LYS A 33 26.12 -4.73 4.62
C LYS A 33 25.14 -3.55 4.85
N ASP A 34 24.44 -3.05 3.83
CA ASP A 34 23.48 -1.92 3.95
C ASP A 34 22.13 -2.24 3.28
N PRO A 35 21.28 -3.08 3.91
CA PRO A 35 19.93 -3.30 3.42
C PRO A 35 19.14 -1.98 3.47
N LEU A 36 18.44 -1.64 2.39
CA LEU A 36 17.48 -0.55 2.39
C LEU A 36 16.31 -0.90 3.31
N ILE A 37 16.35 -0.33 4.52
CA ILE A 37 15.33 -0.42 5.56
C ILE A 37 14.31 0.68 5.28
N LYS A 38 13.07 0.29 4.97
CA LYS A 38 11.95 1.23 4.88
C LYS A 38 10.92 0.90 5.95
N TYR A 39 10.51 1.93 6.69
CA TYR A 39 9.40 1.85 7.62
C TYR A 39 8.07 1.77 6.86
N ASN A 40 7.14 0.98 7.38
CA ASN A 40 5.78 0.99 6.87
C ASN A 40 5.09 2.33 7.17
N LEU A 41 4.07 2.66 6.36
CA LEU A 41 3.27 3.85 6.61
C LEU A 41 2.42 3.68 7.89
N PRO A 42 2.18 4.77 8.65
CA PRO A 42 1.21 4.78 9.75
C PRO A 42 -0.20 4.41 9.29
N ARG A 43 -1.14 4.26 10.23
CA ARG A 43 -2.57 4.05 9.90
C ARG A 43 -3.06 5.09 8.90
N SER A 44 -3.65 4.63 7.80
CA SER A 44 -4.18 5.49 6.74
C SER A 44 -5.53 5.01 6.23
N TYR A 45 -6.33 5.94 5.73
CA TYR A 45 -7.71 5.72 5.30
C TYR A 45 -7.82 6.07 3.81
N TYR A 46 -8.47 5.21 3.04
CA TYR A 46 -8.67 5.39 1.61
C TYR A 46 -10.16 5.24 1.29
N LEU A 47 -10.66 6.19 0.52
CA LEU A 47 -11.99 6.12 -0.08
C LEU A 47 -11.79 5.98 -1.59
N SER A 48 -12.43 4.99 -2.20
CA SER A 48 -12.43 4.78 -3.64
C SER A 48 -13.85 4.79 -4.19
N LEU A 49 -14.01 5.34 -5.39
CA LEU A 49 -15.23 5.29 -6.17
C LEU A 49 -14.87 4.79 -7.56
N GLU A 50 -15.54 3.72 -7.99
CA GLU A 50 -15.31 3.07 -9.27
C GLU A 50 -16.61 3.01 -10.06
N ALA A 51 -16.58 3.45 -11.31
CA ALA A 51 -17.72 3.45 -12.23
C ALA A 51 -17.37 2.67 -13.51
N GLN A 52 -18.21 1.70 -13.88
CA GLN A 52 -18.07 0.87 -15.06
C GLN A 52 -19.21 1.19 -16.05
N PHE A 53 -18.90 1.35 -17.34
CA PHE A 53 -19.83 1.76 -18.42
C PHE A 53 -19.85 0.76 -19.59
#